data_AF-A0A3D4TGW2-F1
#
_entry.id   AF-A0A3D4TGW2-F1
#
_cell.length_a   1.000
_cell.length_b   1.000
_cell.length_c   1.000
_cell.angle_alpha   90.00
_cell.angle_beta   90.00
_cell.angle_gamma   90.00
#
_symmetry.space_group_name_H-M   'P 1'
#
loop_
_entity.id
_entity.type
_entity.pdbx_description
1 polymer ?
#
loop_
_entity_poly.entity_id
_entity_poly.type
_entity_poly.pdbx_seq_one_letter_code
_entity_poly.pdbx_strand_id
1 'polypeptide(L)'
;MTRIADLSADQLAHHALNIFIAQGRHVEGARVIYRALQLDPHHPGALRCLSDFLAHEGTEPFAAATLEHALSGTVPLNSDARRMLDDLRFLDIWSWGFSRHVSGEANLSGDAFQQREDFVFDGAAYAAFLNTVTEPAGSLQGAFQAAVRICGLMSGLLRHAEKDNPAFDDVLRSSAFVETEAYPAWLASPTDELDALDQAIQAQRQGG
;
A
#
# COMPACT_ATOMS: atom_id res chain seq x y z
N MET A 1 -1.54 24.09 17.46
CA MET A 1 -0.95 23.59 16.21
C MET A 1 -1.01 22.09 16.30
N THR A 2 -1.80 21.46 15.42
CA THR A 2 -1.94 20.00 15.40
C THR A 2 -0.63 19.40 14.92
N ARG A 3 -0.16 18.34 15.59
CA ARG A 3 1.05 17.63 15.17
C ARG A 3 0.67 16.31 14.51
N ILE A 4 1.60 15.78 13.72
CA ILE A 4 1.44 14.46 13.08
C ILE A 4 1.10 13.38 14.11
N ALA A 5 1.71 13.42 15.30
CA ALA A 5 1.42 12.49 16.39
C ALA A 5 -0.04 12.47 16.85
N ASP A 6 -0.77 13.56 16.63
CA ASP A 6 -2.14 13.76 17.10
C ASP A 6 -3.18 13.24 16.07
N LEU A 7 -2.73 12.82 14.87
CA LEU A 7 -3.60 12.31 13.81
C LEU A 7 -4.01 10.84 14.05
N SER A 8 -5.27 10.53 13.74
CA SER A 8 -5.80 9.17 13.70
C SER A 8 -5.35 8.40 12.46
N ALA A 9 -5.49 7.07 12.47
CA ALA A 9 -5.20 6.22 11.31
C ALA A 9 -6.05 6.62 10.08
N ASP A 10 -7.29 7.04 10.28
CA ASP A 10 -8.19 7.50 9.22
C ASP A 10 -7.70 8.79 8.57
N GLN A 11 -7.32 9.79 9.39
CA GLN A 11 -6.74 11.05 8.89
C GLN A 11 -5.43 10.80 8.14
N LEU A 12 -4.55 9.95 8.68
CA LEU A 12 -3.29 9.61 8.03
C LEU A 12 -3.51 8.87 6.70
N ALA A 13 -4.48 7.95 6.63
CA ALA A 13 -4.83 7.27 5.39
C ALA A 13 -5.46 8.24 4.37
N HIS A 14 -6.24 9.23 4.82
CA HIS A 14 -6.77 10.29 3.97
C HIS A 14 -5.64 11.11 3.35
N HIS A 15 -4.70 11.59 4.17
CA HIS A 15 -3.53 12.32 3.69
C HIS A 15 -2.67 11.45 2.76
N ALA A 16 -2.48 10.16 3.06
CA ALA A 16 -1.75 9.22 2.22
C ALA A 16 -2.31 9.15 0.81
N LEU A 17 -3.64 9.01 0.69
CA LEU A 17 -4.34 8.97 -0.59
C LEU A 17 -4.16 10.27 -1.36
N ASN A 18 -4.30 11.41 -0.69
CA ASN A 18 -4.14 12.72 -1.29
C ASN A 18 -2.70 12.97 -1.79
N ILE A 19 -1.69 12.58 -1.01
CA ILE A 19 -0.30 12.59 -1.44
C ILE A 19 -0.10 11.71 -2.66
N PHE A 20 -0.64 10.49 -2.66
CA PHE A 20 -0.51 9.58 -3.80
C PHE A 20 -1.15 10.14 -5.08
N ILE A 21 -2.35 10.74 -4.98
CA ILE A 21 -3.02 11.37 -6.12
C ILE A 21 -2.19 12.53 -6.68
N ALA A 22 -1.62 13.37 -5.82
CA ALA A 22 -0.91 14.57 -6.25
C ALA A 22 0.54 14.29 -6.69
N GLN A 23 1.21 13.31 -6.08
CA GLN A 23 2.66 13.16 -6.14
C GLN A 23 3.11 11.72 -6.46
N GLY A 24 2.18 10.76 -6.54
CA GLY A 24 2.49 9.35 -6.72
C GLY A 24 3.27 8.76 -5.54
N ARG A 25 4.31 7.97 -5.85
CA ARG A 25 5.15 7.30 -4.86
C ARG A 25 6.11 8.28 -4.17
N HIS A 26 5.60 9.01 -3.18
CA HIS A 26 6.32 10.06 -2.46
C HIS A 26 6.75 9.63 -1.04
N VAL A 27 7.87 10.18 -0.55
CA VAL A 27 8.44 9.86 0.78
C VAL A 27 7.47 10.19 1.91
N GLU A 28 6.78 11.33 1.82
CA GLU A 28 5.82 11.74 2.84
C GLU A 28 4.59 10.81 2.85
N GLY A 29 4.17 10.34 1.68
CA GLY A 29 3.12 9.33 1.54
C GLY A 29 3.49 8.05 2.28
N ALA A 30 4.74 7.59 2.11
CA ALA A 30 5.25 6.44 2.84
C ALA A 30 5.26 6.66 4.37
N ARG A 31 5.57 7.88 4.86
CA ARG A 31 5.55 8.18 6.30
C ARG A 31 4.14 8.07 6.89
N VAL A 32 3.16 8.68 6.23
CA VAL A 32 1.77 8.66 6.72
C VAL A 32 1.15 7.27 6.61
N ILE A 33 1.44 6.49 5.54
CA ILE A 33 1.02 5.09 5.41
C ILE A 33 1.60 4.26 6.56
N TYR A 34 2.92 4.36 6.77
CA TYR A 34 3.60 3.61 7.81
C TYR A 34 3.00 3.92 9.20
N ARG A 35 2.81 5.20 9.54
CA ARG A 35 2.21 5.60 10.81
C ARG A 35 0.75 5.14 10.95
N ALA A 36 -0.06 5.23 9.89
CA ALA A 36 -1.44 4.75 9.91
C ALA A 36 -1.51 3.27 10.28
N LEU A 37 -0.64 2.44 9.68
CA LEU A 37 -0.57 1.00 9.94
C LEU A 37 0.08 0.64 11.29
N GLN A 38 0.90 1.51 11.86
CA GLN A 38 1.34 1.37 13.26
C GLN A 38 0.20 1.62 14.25
N LEU A 39 -0.71 2.54 13.94
CA LEU A 39 -1.87 2.86 14.79
C LEU A 39 -2.98 1.81 14.65
N ASP A 40 -3.28 1.41 13.42
CA ASP A 40 -4.25 0.37 13.10
C ASP A 40 -3.75 -0.47 11.91
N PRO A 41 -3.17 -1.66 12.18
CA PRO A 41 -2.66 -2.56 11.15
C PRO A 41 -3.71 -3.06 10.17
N HIS A 42 -5.00 -2.92 10.50
CA HIS A 42 -6.13 -3.40 9.71
C HIS A 42 -6.89 -2.25 9.02
N HIS A 43 -6.38 -1.02 9.10
CA HIS A 43 -7.06 0.15 8.56
C HIS A 43 -7.21 0.05 7.03
N PRO A 44 -8.44 -0.04 6.49
CA PRO A 44 -8.64 -0.38 5.08
C PRO A 44 -8.09 0.68 4.11
N GLY A 45 -8.21 1.96 4.47
CA GLY A 45 -7.62 3.04 3.67
C GLY A 45 -6.09 2.98 3.66
N ALA A 46 -5.47 2.60 4.76
CA ALA A 46 -4.01 2.51 4.84
C ALA A 46 -3.47 1.27 4.11
N LEU A 47 -4.20 0.15 4.18
CA LEU A 47 -3.92 -1.07 3.42
C LEU A 47 -4.02 -0.81 1.91
N ARG A 48 -5.04 -0.07 1.47
CA ARG A 48 -5.15 0.40 0.08
C ARG A 48 -3.92 1.22 -0.31
N CYS A 49 -3.61 2.28 0.44
CA CYS A 49 -2.49 3.15 0.11
C CYS A 49 -1.14 2.43 0.13
N LEU A 50 -0.95 1.44 1.01
CA LEU A 50 0.24 0.59 1.00
C LEU A 50 0.33 -0.24 -0.30
N SER A 51 -0.79 -0.82 -0.75
CA SER A 51 -0.82 -1.54 -2.03
C SER A 51 -0.50 -0.61 -3.19
N ASP A 52 -1.20 0.53 -3.31
CA ASP A 52 -0.98 1.53 -4.36
C ASP A 52 0.49 2.01 -4.38
N PHE A 53 1.09 2.22 -3.20
CA PHE A 53 2.48 2.65 -3.06
C PHE A 53 3.50 1.59 -3.51
N LEU A 54 3.17 0.30 -3.34
CA LEU A 54 4.01 -0.84 -3.68
C LEU A 54 3.71 -1.43 -5.06
N ALA A 55 2.62 -1.06 -5.71
CA ALA A 55 2.25 -1.44 -7.07
C ALA A 55 3.13 -0.72 -8.11
N HIS A 56 4.44 -0.93 -8.00
CA HIS A 56 5.48 -0.32 -8.80
C HIS A 56 6.57 -1.36 -9.07
N GLU A 57 7.33 -1.17 -10.16
CA GLU A 57 8.34 -2.11 -10.64
C GLU A 57 9.29 -2.58 -9.53
N GLY A 58 9.27 -3.89 -9.27
CA GLY A 58 10.09 -4.57 -8.29
C GLY A 58 9.48 -4.70 -6.89
N THR A 59 8.33 -4.08 -6.61
CA THR A 59 7.63 -4.20 -5.32
C THR A 59 6.21 -4.76 -5.42
N GLU A 60 5.74 -5.09 -6.63
CA GLU A 60 4.39 -5.60 -6.88
C GLU A 60 4.05 -6.87 -6.06
N PRO A 61 4.97 -7.84 -5.83
CA PRO A 61 4.66 -8.98 -4.97
C PRO A 61 4.26 -8.57 -3.53
N PHE A 62 4.80 -7.47 -3.01
CA PHE A 62 4.45 -6.96 -1.68
C PHE A 62 3.09 -6.24 -1.68
N ALA A 63 2.72 -5.59 -2.79
CA ALA A 63 1.37 -5.06 -2.99
C ALA A 63 0.35 -6.21 -3.00
N ALA A 64 0.62 -7.28 -3.77
CA ALA A 64 -0.19 -8.49 -3.79
C ALA A 64 -0.35 -9.09 -2.39
N ALA A 65 0.75 -9.27 -1.66
CA ALA A 65 0.71 -9.79 -0.28
C ALA A 65 -0.13 -8.90 0.66
N THR A 66 -0.10 -7.59 0.48
CA THR A 66 -0.91 -6.64 1.26
C THR A 66 -2.40 -6.84 1.01
N LEU A 67 -2.82 -6.92 -0.26
CA LEU A 67 -4.23 -7.12 -0.62
C LEU A 67 -4.74 -8.49 -0.22
N GLU A 68 -3.95 -9.55 -0.44
CA GLU A 68 -4.29 -10.91 -0.04
C GLU A 68 -4.40 -11.02 1.48
N HIS A 69 -3.51 -10.36 2.23
CA HIS A 69 -3.62 -10.29 3.69
C HIS A 69 -4.91 -9.61 4.11
N ALA A 70 -5.23 -8.44 3.53
CA ALA A 70 -6.44 -7.69 3.83
C ALA A 70 -7.72 -8.48 3.52
N LEU A 71 -7.73 -9.24 2.41
CA LEU A 71 -8.90 -9.96 1.94
C LEU A 71 -9.03 -11.38 2.51
N SER A 72 -8.01 -11.90 3.20
CA SER A 72 -7.92 -13.26 3.77
C SER A 72 -9.07 -13.69 4.70
N GLY A 73 -9.85 -12.74 5.22
CA GLY A 73 -10.95 -12.99 6.16
C GLY A 73 -10.53 -12.88 7.63
N THR A 74 -9.24 -12.76 7.92
CA THR A 74 -8.76 -12.47 9.29
C THR A 74 -8.84 -10.99 9.65
N VAL A 75 -8.83 -10.12 8.64
CA VAL A 75 -8.97 -8.67 8.79
C VAL A 75 -10.46 -8.29 8.82
N PRO A 76 -10.95 -7.61 9.88
CA PRO A 76 -12.36 -7.27 10.03
C PRO A 76 -12.73 -6.07 9.14
N LEU A 77 -13.05 -6.36 7.88
CA LEU A 77 -13.48 -5.35 6.90
C LEU A 77 -15.00 -5.25 6.83
N ASN A 78 -15.53 -4.03 6.77
CA ASN A 78 -16.92 -3.82 6.35
C ASN A 78 -17.07 -4.09 4.84
N SER A 79 -18.32 -4.17 4.36
CA SER A 79 -18.63 -4.52 2.97
C SER A 79 -18.03 -3.55 1.95
N ASP A 80 -18.03 -2.25 2.26
CA ASP A 80 -17.53 -1.21 1.36
C ASP A 80 -16.00 -1.25 1.25
N ALA A 81 -15.31 -1.39 2.39
CA ALA A 81 -13.87 -1.55 2.45
C ALA A 81 -13.40 -2.82 1.75
N ARG A 82 -14.13 -3.94 1.94
CA ARG A 82 -13.83 -5.20 1.26
C ARG A 82 -14.00 -5.05 -0.26
N ARG A 83 -15.08 -4.40 -0.72
CA ARG A 83 -15.29 -4.13 -2.15
C ARG A 83 -14.16 -3.25 -2.71
N MET A 84 -13.84 -2.15 -2.06
CA MET A 84 -12.76 -1.25 -2.48
C MET A 84 -11.43 -1.98 -2.68
N LEU A 85 -11.04 -2.86 -1.76
CA LEU A 85 -9.79 -3.60 -1.85
C LEU A 85 -9.84 -4.72 -2.89
N ASP A 86 -10.99 -5.37 -3.05
CA ASP A 86 -11.21 -6.37 -4.10
C ASP A 86 -11.16 -5.76 -5.51
N ASP A 87 -11.74 -4.56 -5.66
CA ASP A 87 -11.70 -3.78 -6.89
C ASP A 87 -10.25 -3.40 -7.26
N LEU A 88 -9.46 -2.95 -6.28
CA LEU A 88 -8.05 -2.67 -6.47
C LEU A 88 -7.27 -3.94 -6.85
N ARG A 89 -7.47 -5.04 -6.12
CA ARG A 89 -6.83 -6.33 -6.41
C ARG A 89 -7.11 -6.81 -7.83
N PHE A 90 -8.35 -6.66 -8.30
CA PHE A 90 -8.72 -7.02 -9.66
C PHE A 90 -7.95 -6.19 -10.70
N LEU A 91 -7.88 -4.87 -10.52
CA LEU A 91 -7.13 -3.99 -11.41
C LEU A 91 -5.62 -4.29 -11.39
N ASP A 92 -5.06 -4.55 -10.22
CA ASP A 92 -3.66 -4.91 -10.05
C ASP A 92 -3.31 -6.22 -10.77
N ILE A 93 -4.10 -7.29 -10.54
CA ILE A 93 -3.97 -8.59 -11.23
C ILE A 93 -4.00 -8.42 -12.75
N TRP A 94 -4.91 -7.59 -13.26
CA TRP A 94 -4.97 -7.26 -14.67
C TRP A 94 -3.71 -6.53 -15.13
N SER A 95 -3.34 -5.46 -14.44
CA SER A 95 -2.22 -4.59 -14.82
C SER A 95 -0.87 -5.32 -14.84
N TRP A 96 -0.71 -6.30 -13.94
CA TRP A 96 0.50 -7.15 -13.86
C TRP A 96 0.46 -8.33 -14.83
N GLY A 97 -0.61 -8.48 -15.62
CA GLY A 97 -0.73 -9.49 -16.68
C GLY A 97 -1.16 -10.88 -16.19
N PHE A 98 -1.67 -10.98 -14.96
CA PHE A 98 -2.20 -12.23 -14.40
C PHE A 98 -3.68 -12.47 -14.73
N SER A 99 -4.34 -11.55 -15.44
CA SER A 99 -5.61 -11.83 -16.09
C SER A 99 -5.61 -11.32 -17.52
N ARG A 100 -6.46 -11.93 -18.36
CA ARG A 100 -6.66 -11.55 -19.77
C ARG A 100 -8.13 -11.47 -20.09
N HIS A 101 -8.55 -10.46 -20.83
CA HIS A 101 -9.92 -10.33 -21.27
C HIS A 101 -10.19 -11.32 -22.41
N VAL A 102 -11.38 -11.92 -22.46
CA VAL A 102 -11.75 -12.96 -23.44
C VAL A 102 -11.67 -12.49 -24.88
N SER A 103 -11.76 -11.18 -25.15
CA SER A 103 -11.53 -10.61 -26.49
C SER A 103 -10.07 -10.71 -26.95
N GLY A 104 -9.12 -10.92 -26.05
CA GLY A 104 -7.68 -10.90 -26.31
C GLY A 104 -7.08 -9.49 -26.44
N GLU A 105 -7.87 -8.43 -26.31
CA GLU A 105 -7.40 -7.06 -26.38
C GLU A 105 -6.75 -6.59 -25.08
N ALA A 106 -5.67 -5.82 -25.19
CA ALA A 106 -5.00 -5.19 -24.05
C ALA A 106 -5.47 -3.73 -23.82
N ASN A 107 -5.99 -3.07 -24.86
CA ASN A 107 -6.47 -1.69 -24.81
C ASN A 107 -7.99 -1.66 -24.68
N LEU A 108 -8.47 -1.87 -23.45
CA LEU A 108 -9.90 -1.92 -23.14
C LEU A 108 -10.45 -0.55 -22.76
N SER A 109 -11.72 -0.28 -23.07
CA SER A 109 -12.44 0.87 -22.51
C SER A 109 -12.80 0.60 -21.04
N GLY A 110 -13.11 1.66 -20.29
CA GLY A 110 -13.56 1.53 -18.89
C GLY A 110 -14.80 0.64 -18.71
N ASP A 111 -15.66 0.56 -19.73
CA ASP A 111 -16.88 -0.26 -19.69
C ASP A 111 -16.58 -1.76 -19.63
N ALA A 112 -15.46 -2.21 -20.22
CA ALA A 112 -15.07 -3.62 -20.18
C ALA A 112 -14.82 -4.09 -18.74
N PHE A 113 -14.27 -3.23 -17.88
CA PHE A 113 -13.99 -3.55 -16.48
C PHE A 113 -15.25 -3.67 -15.60
N GLN A 114 -16.44 -3.35 -16.13
CA GLN A 114 -17.71 -3.59 -15.45
C GLN A 114 -18.14 -5.06 -15.49
N GLN A 115 -17.66 -5.85 -16.46
CA GLN A 115 -17.97 -7.27 -16.63
C GLN A 115 -16.74 -8.11 -16.24
N ARG A 116 -16.55 -8.33 -14.93
CA ARG A 116 -15.36 -9.04 -14.41
C ARG A 116 -15.29 -10.50 -14.89
N GLU A 117 -16.42 -11.10 -15.20
CA GLU A 117 -16.55 -12.45 -15.75
C GLU A 117 -15.84 -12.63 -17.10
N ASP A 118 -15.62 -11.55 -17.85
CA ASP A 118 -14.89 -11.56 -19.12
C ASP A 118 -13.37 -11.59 -18.94
N PHE A 119 -12.86 -11.59 -17.70
CA PHE A 119 -11.45 -11.68 -17.39
C PHE A 119 -11.07 -13.08 -16.92
N VAL A 120 -10.24 -13.75 -17.71
CA VAL A 120 -9.69 -15.07 -17.39
C VAL A 120 -8.45 -14.88 -16.52
N PHE A 121 -8.56 -15.28 -15.26
CA PHE A 121 -7.48 -15.19 -14.26
C PHE A 121 -6.52 -16.39 -14.33
N ASP A 122 -5.23 -16.11 -14.47
CA ASP A 122 -4.15 -17.10 -14.33
C ASP A 122 -3.75 -17.22 -12.86
N GLY A 123 -4.55 -17.98 -12.11
CA GLY A 123 -4.32 -18.19 -10.69
C GLY A 123 -3.00 -18.90 -10.35
N ALA A 124 -2.49 -19.74 -11.26
CA ALA A 124 -1.24 -20.45 -11.04
C ALA A 124 -0.04 -19.51 -11.15
N ALA A 125 -0.02 -18.65 -12.19
CA ALA A 125 1.02 -17.62 -12.34
C ALA A 125 0.97 -16.60 -11.20
N TYR A 126 -0.22 -16.14 -10.81
CA TYR A 126 -0.37 -15.21 -9.69
C TYR A 126 0.07 -15.81 -8.35
N ALA A 127 -0.26 -17.08 -8.08
CA ALA A 127 0.19 -17.76 -6.87
C ALA A 127 1.72 -17.91 -6.84
N ALA A 128 2.35 -18.28 -7.97
CA ALA A 128 3.81 -18.36 -8.07
C ALA A 128 4.48 -17.00 -7.83
N PHE A 129 3.88 -15.93 -8.36
CA PHE A 129 4.31 -14.55 -8.15
C PHE A 129 4.21 -14.12 -6.69
N LEU A 130 3.07 -14.37 -6.03
CA LEU A 130 2.90 -14.11 -4.60
C LEU A 130 3.89 -14.90 -3.73
N ASN A 131 4.18 -16.14 -4.12
CA ASN A 131 5.13 -17.02 -3.42
C ASN A 131 6.57 -16.51 -3.42
N THR A 132 6.93 -15.60 -4.34
CA THR A 132 8.25 -14.95 -4.32
C THR A 132 8.51 -14.15 -3.03
N VAL A 133 7.46 -13.76 -2.30
CA VAL A 133 7.57 -13.05 -1.01
C VAL A 133 6.96 -13.83 0.16
N THR A 134 5.90 -14.62 -0.05
CA THR A 134 5.26 -15.35 1.07
C THR A 134 6.09 -16.54 1.56
N GLU A 135 6.75 -17.29 0.67
CA GLU A 135 7.65 -18.38 1.05
C GLU A 135 8.87 -17.90 1.84
N PRO A 136 9.65 -16.91 1.37
CA PRO A 136 10.80 -16.42 2.13
C PRO A 136 10.41 -15.70 3.43
N ALA A 137 9.24 -15.08 3.50
CA ALA A 137 8.71 -14.50 4.74
C ALA A 137 8.03 -15.54 5.66
N GLY A 138 7.92 -16.79 5.21
CA GLY A 138 7.32 -17.91 5.96
C GLY A 138 5.79 -17.90 6.07
N SER A 139 5.12 -16.80 5.70
CA SER A 139 3.66 -16.69 5.69
C SER A 139 3.18 -15.45 4.94
N LEU A 140 1.89 -15.41 4.61
CA LEU A 140 1.22 -14.21 4.10
C LEU A 140 1.31 -13.02 5.07
N GLN A 141 1.13 -13.27 6.37
CA GLN A 141 1.28 -12.24 7.40
C GLN A 141 2.71 -11.71 7.46
N GLY A 142 3.72 -12.58 7.35
CA GLY A 142 5.12 -12.20 7.29
C GLY A 142 5.45 -11.33 6.06
N ALA A 143 4.89 -11.67 4.90
CA ALA A 143 5.05 -10.88 3.68
C ALA A 143 4.37 -9.50 3.79
N PHE A 144 3.18 -9.43 4.40
CA PHE A 144 2.55 -8.15 4.74
C PHE A 144 3.40 -7.32 5.70
N GLN A 145 3.94 -7.92 6.76
CA GLN A 145 4.87 -7.23 7.66
C GLN A 145 6.13 -6.75 6.94
N ALA A 146 6.60 -7.48 5.91
CA ALA A 146 7.68 -7.05 5.04
C ALA A 146 7.28 -5.83 4.20
N ALA A 147 6.08 -5.82 3.64
CA ALA A 147 5.53 -4.67 2.91
C ALA A 147 5.50 -3.39 3.77
N VAL A 148 5.04 -3.49 5.02
CA VAL A 148 5.06 -2.37 5.99
C VAL A 148 6.50 -1.91 6.28
N ARG A 149 7.45 -2.84 6.41
CA ARG A 149 8.87 -2.51 6.61
C ARG A 149 9.48 -1.80 5.41
N ILE A 150 9.17 -2.20 4.18
CA ILE A 150 9.60 -1.48 2.96
C ILE A 150 9.09 -0.04 3.00
N CYS A 151 7.82 0.16 3.36
CA CYS A 151 7.23 1.49 3.50
C CYS A 151 7.97 2.32 4.58
N GLY A 152 8.26 1.73 5.74
CA GLY A 152 9.06 2.36 6.79
C GLY A 152 10.49 2.71 6.38
N LEU A 153 11.16 1.86 5.59
CA LEU A 153 12.50 2.11 5.06
C LEU A 153 12.50 3.27 4.06
N MET A 154 11.58 3.21 3.09
CA MET A 154 11.45 4.23 2.06
C MET A 154 11.09 5.61 2.61
N SER A 155 10.37 5.64 3.73
CA SER A 155 9.99 6.86 4.42
C SER A 155 11.13 7.47 5.26
N GLY A 156 12.23 6.72 5.44
CA GLY A 156 13.35 7.06 6.31
C GLY A 156 13.05 6.91 7.81
N LEU A 157 11.90 6.32 8.16
CA LEU A 157 11.46 6.14 9.55
C LEU A 157 11.97 4.83 10.16
N LEU A 158 12.30 3.85 9.32
CA LEU A 158 12.99 2.63 9.71
C LEU A 158 14.36 2.56 9.05
N ARG A 159 15.27 1.84 9.72
CA ARG A 159 16.53 1.36 9.14
C ARG A 159 16.81 -0.06 9.61
N HIS A 160 17.63 -0.79 8.87
CA HIS A 160 18.20 -2.03 9.39
C HIS A 160 19.28 -1.69 10.42
N ALA A 161 19.33 -2.43 11.52
CA ALA A 161 20.23 -2.13 12.64
C ALA A 161 21.71 -2.26 12.29
N GLU A 162 22.03 -3.17 11.35
CA GLU A 162 23.41 -3.54 11.02
C GLU A 162 23.82 -3.29 9.56
N LYS A 163 22.88 -2.84 8.71
CA LYS A 163 23.09 -2.71 7.26
C LYS A 163 22.57 -1.37 6.79
N ASP A 164 23.41 -0.61 6.12
CA ASP A 164 23.01 0.70 5.58
C ASP A 164 22.04 0.55 4.40
N ASN A 165 22.22 -0.49 3.59
CA ASN A 165 21.38 -0.80 2.43
C ASN A 165 20.89 -2.26 2.50
N PRO A 166 19.87 -2.56 3.32
CA PRO A 166 19.31 -3.91 3.41
C PRO A 166 18.71 -4.34 2.06
N ALA A 167 18.94 -5.59 1.67
CA ALA A 167 18.30 -6.17 0.49
C ALA A 167 16.83 -6.53 0.81
N PHE A 168 16.00 -6.77 -0.22
CA PHE A 168 14.63 -7.27 0.01
C PHE A 168 14.59 -8.55 0.83
N ASP A 169 15.61 -9.40 0.68
CA ASP A 169 15.74 -10.61 1.48
C ASP A 169 15.84 -10.34 2.99
N ASP A 170 16.54 -9.27 3.37
CA ASP A 170 16.61 -8.80 4.75
C ASP A 170 15.22 -8.34 5.21
N VAL A 171 14.50 -7.62 4.36
CA VAL A 171 13.13 -7.16 4.66
C VAL A 171 12.13 -8.31 4.71
N LEU A 172 12.41 -9.46 4.12
CA LEU A 172 11.52 -10.63 4.21
C LEU A 172 11.78 -11.44 5.49
N ARG A 173 13.05 -11.55 5.90
CA ARG A 173 13.49 -12.54 6.91
C ARG A 173 13.97 -11.96 8.24
N SER A 174 14.31 -10.68 8.29
CA SER A 174 14.94 -10.06 9.46
C SER A 174 13.96 -9.26 10.31
N SER A 175 14.00 -9.47 11.62
CA SER A 175 13.38 -8.60 12.62
C SER A 175 14.29 -7.43 13.04
N ALA A 176 15.49 -7.30 12.46
CA ALA A 176 16.50 -6.30 12.86
C ALA A 176 16.26 -4.92 12.23
N PHE A 177 15.00 -4.47 12.21
CA PHE A 177 14.64 -3.11 11.81
C PHE A 177 14.28 -2.29 13.04
N VAL A 178 14.83 -1.09 13.09
CA VAL A 178 14.65 -0.16 14.22
C VAL A 178 14.22 1.20 13.70
N GLU A 179 13.46 1.91 14.53
CA GLU A 179 13.07 3.29 14.25
C GLU A 179 14.30 4.20 14.19
N THR A 180 14.29 5.13 13.26
CA THR A 180 15.32 6.16 13.14
C THR A 180 15.01 7.32 14.08
N GLU A 181 16.02 8.13 14.41
CA GLU A 181 15.82 9.37 15.18
C GLU A 181 14.93 10.38 14.43
N ALA A 182 14.79 10.24 13.11
CA ALA A 182 13.91 11.06 12.31
C ALA A 182 12.43 10.80 12.63
N TYR A 183 12.07 9.62 13.16
CA TYR A 183 10.68 9.30 13.43
C TYR A 183 10.03 10.12 14.55
N PRO A 184 10.59 10.18 15.77
CA PRO A 184 10.04 11.06 16.81
C PRO A 184 10.09 12.55 16.41
N ALA A 185 11.09 12.97 15.64
CA ALA A 185 11.17 14.33 15.12
C ALA A 185 10.01 14.62 14.14
N TRP A 186 9.74 13.70 13.20
CA TRP A 186 8.63 13.81 12.26
C TRP A 186 7.27 13.77 12.95
N LEU A 187 7.08 12.93 13.96
CA LEU A 187 5.85 12.89 14.75
C LEU A 187 5.55 14.23 15.46
N ALA A 188 6.61 14.97 15.84
CA ALA A 188 6.48 16.28 16.45
C ALA A 188 6.22 17.42 15.45
N SER A 189 6.38 17.18 14.15
CA SER A 189 6.12 18.15 13.09
C SER A 189 4.64 18.55 13.02
N PRO A 190 4.35 19.77 12.55
CA PRO A 190 2.98 20.21 12.32
C PRO A 190 2.32 19.55 11.11
N THR A 191 1.00 19.62 11.03
CA THR A 191 0.20 19.07 9.92
C THR A 191 0.01 20.04 8.75
N ASP A 192 0.53 21.27 8.84
CA ASP A 192 0.19 22.38 7.92
C ASP A 192 0.37 22.02 6.42
N GLU A 193 1.44 21.30 6.07
CA GLU A 193 1.70 20.88 4.68
C GLU A 193 0.70 19.82 4.19
N LEU A 194 0.29 18.90 5.07
CA LEU A 194 -0.73 17.89 4.76
C LEU A 194 -2.10 18.55 4.58
N ASP A 195 -2.45 19.45 5.49
CA ASP A 195 -3.71 20.19 5.45
C ASP A 195 -3.82 21.09 4.21
N ALA A 196 -2.72 21.74 3.83
CA ALA A 196 -2.65 22.56 2.62
C ALA A 196 -2.82 21.73 1.34
N LEU A 197 -2.23 20.53 1.28
CA LEU A 197 -2.39 19.63 0.14
C LEU A 197 -3.83 19.14 0.01
N ASP A 198 -4.45 18.75 1.12
CA ASP A 198 -5.86 18.33 1.15
C ASP A 198 -6.78 19.43 0.63
N GLN A 199 -6.59 20.67 1.07
CA GLN A 199 -7.34 21.83 0.60
C GLN A 199 -7.15 22.06 -0.90
N ALA A 200 -5.92 21.92 -1.42
CA ALA A 200 -5.62 22.08 -2.83
C ALA A 200 -6.35 21.02 -3.69
N ILE A 201 -6.35 19.76 -3.26
CA ILE A 201 -7.05 18.67 -3.96
C ILE A 201 -8.57 18.85 -3.91
N GLN A 202 -9.12 19.28 -2.76
CA GLN A 202 -10.55 19.58 -2.65
C GLN A 202 -10.97 20.71 -3.60
N ALA A 203 -10.16 21.79 -3.67
CA ALA A 203 -10.42 22.88 -4.60
C ALA A 203 -10.40 22.43 -6.07
N GLN A 204 -9.46 21.57 -6.45
CA GLN A 204 -9.40 21.00 -7.80
C GLN A 204 -10.64 20.16 -8.15
N ARG A 205 -11.15 19.36 -7.20
CA ARG A 205 -12.35 18.53 -7.41
C ARG A 205 -13.64 19.34 -7.52
N GLN A 206 -13.71 20.54 -6.93
CA GLN A 206 -14.89 21.41 -6.98
C GLN A 206 -14.87 22.37 -8.18
N GLY A 207 -13.68 22.65 -8.73
CA GLY A 207 -13.50 23.58 -9.86
C GLY A 207 -13.45 22.95 -11.24
N GLY A 208 -13.44 21.61 -11.34
CA GLY A 208 -13.51 20.84 -12.59
C GLY A 208 -14.87 20.23 -12.80
#